data_AF-A0AAN9PAX6-F1
#
_entry.id   AF-A0AAN9PAX6-F1
#
_cell.length_a   1.000
_cell.length_b   1.000
_cell.length_c   1.000
_cell.angle_alpha   90.00
_cell.angle_beta   90.00
_cell.angle_gamma   90.00
#
_symmetry.space_group_name_H-M   'P 1'
#
loop_
_entity.id
_entity.type
_entity.pdbx_description
1 polymer ?
#
loop_
_entity_poly.entity_id
_entity_poly.type
_entity_poly.pdbx_seq_one_letter_code
_entity_poly.pdbx_strand_id
1 'polypeptide(L)'
;MESRQLFSGFCPNSSSPSVPIRKQSLSIKFPPSFLFSSYPTFHGVSHPNIIIISQSRTIKSFSKITNAPPKEECEAKGEITTRRKKLAVFVSGGGSNFRSIHEASIKGSLHGDILVLVTNKIECGGAEYARNNGIPIISFPKTKDESVGLSPSELVNTLRGFEVDFILLAGFLKLIPVELIRAYQRSILNIHPSLLPAFGGKCYYGMKVHKAVIASGARFSGPTVHFVDEHYDTGRILAQRVVPVLANDTAEDLAARVLIEEHRLYVEVVDAICEERIVWREDGVPLIRSKENPNDFS
;
A
#
# COMPACT_ATOMS: atom_id res chain seq x y z
N MET A 1 -16.55 62.06 -8.02
CA MET A 1 -18.00 62.25 -8.13
C MET A 1 -18.61 60.87 -8.22
N GLU A 2 -18.99 60.24 -7.09
CA GLU A 2 -20.32 60.35 -6.43
C GLU A 2 -21.49 60.13 -7.41
N SER A 3 -22.57 59.41 -7.13
CA SER A 3 -23.00 58.54 -6.02
C SER A 3 -24.41 57.97 -6.34
N ARG A 4 -24.87 56.99 -5.53
CA ARG A 4 -26.28 56.58 -5.22
C ARG A 4 -27.01 55.64 -6.20
N GLN A 5 -27.28 54.38 -5.81
CA GLN A 5 -28.33 53.85 -4.89
C GLN A 5 -29.77 54.05 -5.36
N LEU A 6 -30.53 52.95 -5.44
CA LEU A 6 -31.89 52.83 -4.89
C LEU A 6 -32.25 51.37 -4.60
N PHE A 7 -32.63 51.12 -3.35
CA PHE A 7 -33.20 49.90 -2.78
C PHE A 7 -34.74 49.92 -2.89
N SER A 8 -35.35 48.74 -2.99
CA SER A 8 -36.64 48.30 -2.41
C SER A 8 -37.20 47.17 -3.30
N GLY A 9 -37.82 46.09 -2.83
CA GLY A 9 -38.23 45.61 -1.51
C GLY A 9 -39.08 44.34 -1.72
N PHE A 10 -39.41 43.69 -0.60
CA PHE A 10 -40.48 42.69 -0.39
C PHE A 10 -40.19 41.20 -0.64
N CYS A 11 -40.03 40.50 0.49
CA CYS A 11 -40.36 39.08 0.69
C CYS A 11 -41.87 38.82 0.54
N PRO A 12 -42.26 37.56 0.34
CA PRO A 12 -43.02 36.93 1.42
C PRO A 12 -42.62 35.46 1.73
N ASN A 13 -42.99 35.10 2.96
CA ASN A 13 -42.89 33.79 3.60
C ASN A 13 -43.42 32.62 2.77
N SER A 14 -42.77 31.46 2.87
CA SER A 14 -43.50 30.20 2.89
C SER A 14 -42.83 29.17 3.82
N SER A 15 -43.67 28.64 4.69
CA SER A 15 -43.45 27.64 5.72
C SER A 15 -43.17 26.25 5.14
N SER A 16 -42.07 25.63 5.53
CA SER A 16 -41.76 24.22 5.25
C SER A 16 -42.24 23.32 6.40
N PRO A 17 -43.07 22.28 6.16
CA PRO A 17 -43.44 21.32 7.18
C PRO A 17 -42.33 20.29 7.42
N SER A 18 -42.10 19.97 8.69
CA SER A 18 -41.21 18.93 9.17
C SER A 18 -41.84 17.53 8.99
N VAL A 19 -41.15 16.65 8.26
CA VAL A 19 -41.53 15.23 8.11
C VAL A 19 -40.75 14.38 9.11
N PRO A 20 -41.40 13.50 9.90
CA PRO A 20 -40.71 12.65 10.86
C PRO A 20 -40.11 11.41 10.17
N ILE A 21 -38.80 11.20 10.28
CA ILE A 21 -38.14 9.99 9.80
C ILE A 21 -38.32 8.87 10.84
N ARG A 22 -39.13 7.88 10.46
CA ARG A 22 -39.41 6.64 11.19
C ARG A 22 -38.19 5.71 11.09
N LYS A 23 -37.64 5.28 12.24
CA LYS A 23 -36.63 4.20 12.31
C LYS A 23 -37.26 2.89 11.84
N GLN A 24 -36.73 2.29 10.78
CA GLN A 24 -36.95 0.89 10.43
C GLN A 24 -35.64 0.13 10.58
N SER A 25 -35.66 -0.90 11.42
CA SER A 25 -34.59 -1.87 11.60
C SER A 25 -34.57 -2.82 10.40
N LEU A 26 -33.52 -2.78 9.58
CA LEU A 26 -33.23 -3.80 8.58
C LEU A 26 -32.18 -4.77 9.15
N SER A 27 -32.60 -6.01 9.40
CA SER A 27 -31.71 -7.11 9.77
C SER A 27 -31.06 -7.70 8.52
N ILE A 28 -29.79 -7.35 8.29
CA ILE A 28 -28.98 -7.95 7.22
C ILE A 28 -28.26 -9.17 7.81
N LYS A 29 -28.60 -10.36 7.29
CA LYS A 29 -27.91 -11.62 7.60
C LYS A 29 -26.61 -11.70 6.77
N PHE A 30 -25.47 -11.86 7.44
CA PHE A 30 -24.18 -12.10 6.80
C PHE A 30 -23.98 -13.61 6.53
N PRO A 31 -23.36 -13.99 5.38
CA PRO A 31 -22.95 -15.37 5.11
C PRO A 31 -21.72 -15.76 5.96
N PRO A 32 -21.42 -17.07 6.13
CA PRO A 32 -20.42 -17.54 7.06
C PRO A 32 -19.00 -17.17 6.62
N SER A 33 -18.22 -16.71 7.61
CA SER A 33 -16.83 -16.28 7.53
C SER A 33 -15.90 -17.36 6.98
N PHE A 34 -15.08 -16.99 5.99
CA PHE A 34 -13.88 -17.73 5.62
C PHE A 34 -12.86 -17.69 6.77
N LEU A 35 -12.25 -18.85 7.05
CA LEU A 35 -11.24 -19.04 8.08
C LEU A 35 -9.99 -18.22 7.72
N PHE A 36 -9.68 -17.20 8.54
CA PHE A 36 -8.43 -16.45 8.44
C PHE A 36 -7.28 -17.32 8.95
N SER A 37 -6.18 -17.34 8.19
CA SER A 37 -4.88 -17.76 8.70
C SER A 37 -4.50 -16.88 9.89
N SER A 38 -4.26 -17.50 11.03
CA SER A 38 -3.87 -16.84 12.27
C SER A 38 -2.52 -16.13 12.10
N TYR A 39 -2.51 -14.80 12.22
CA TYR A 39 -1.28 -14.04 12.40
C TYR A 39 -0.54 -14.57 13.64
N PRO A 40 0.79 -14.72 13.60
CA PRO A 40 1.55 -15.19 14.76
C PRO A 40 1.32 -14.25 15.94
N THR A 41 0.90 -14.80 17.08
CA THR A 41 0.86 -14.09 18.36
C THR A 41 2.28 -13.73 18.77
N PHE A 42 2.61 -12.44 18.68
CA PHE A 42 3.93 -11.93 19.02
C PHE A 42 4.10 -11.92 20.55
N HIS A 43 4.84 -12.89 21.08
CA HIS A 43 5.31 -12.84 22.47
C HIS A 43 6.68 -12.16 22.50
N GLY A 44 6.70 -10.89 22.92
CA GLY A 44 7.93 -10.24 23.36
C GLY A 44 8.39 -9.05 22.52
N VAL A 45 7.57 -7.99 22.42
CA VAL A 45 8.00 -6.58 22.53
C VAL A 45 6.75 -5.77 22.94
N SER A 46 6.61 -5.41 24.22
CA SER A 46 5.61 -4.42 24.62
C SER A 46 6.17 -3.03 24.29
N HIS A 47 5.93 -2.53 23.08
CA HIS A 47 6.18 -1.14 22.73
C HIS A 47 4.86 -0.39 22.62
N PRO A 48 4.68 0.76 23.32
CA PRO A 48 3.41 1.51 23.36
C PRO A 48 2.97 2.05 21.98
N ASN A 49 3.81 1.93 20.96
CA ASN A 49 3.60 2.46 19.61
C ASN A 49 3.16 1.41 18.58
N ILE A 50 2.98 0.14 18.98
CA ILE A 50 2.43 -0.91 18.12
C ILE A 50 0.98 -1.15 18.54
N ILE A 51 0.04 -0.84 17.65
CA ILE A 51 -1.38 -1.10 17.91
C ILE A 51 -1.69 -2.51 17.38
N ILE A 52 -1.76 -3.49 18.29
CA ILE A 52 -2.18 -4.87 18.02
C ILE A 52 -3.61 -5.05 18.56
N ILE A 53 -4.56 -5.38 17.69
CA ILE A 53 -5.91 -5.76 18.09
C ILE A 53 -6.02 -7.28 17.99
N SER A 54 -6.04 -7.98 19.12
CA SER A 54 -6.39 -9.41 19.14
C SER A 54 -7.91 -9.58 19.20
N GLN A 55 -8.48 -10.37 18.29
CA GLN A 55 -9.85 -10.86 18.45
C GLN A 55 -9.81 -12.17 19.24
N SER A 56 -10.14 -12.11 20.52
CA SER A 56 -10.29 -13.31 21.36
C SER A 56 -11.61 -14.00 21.08
N ARG A 57 -11.58 -15.26 20.62
CA ARG A 57 -12.71 -16.20 20.73
C ARG A 57 -12.25 -17.54 21.28
N THR A 58 -12.90 -17.93 22.38
CA THR A 58 -12.72 -19.17 23.13
C THR A 58 -13.13 -20.39 22.29
N ILE A 59 -12.19 -21.30 22.02
CA ILE A 59 -12.48 -22.58 21.38
C ILE A 59 -12.73 -23.63 22.47
N LYS A 60 -13.95 -24.17 22.51
CA LYS A 60 -14.26 -25.40 23.25
C LYS A 60 -13.68 -26.58 22.47
N SER A 61 -12.81 -27.33 23.13
CA SER A 61 -12.28 -28.63 22.70
C SER A 61 -13.41 -29.61 22.40
N PHE A 62 -13.34 -30.28 21.26
CA PHE A 62 -14.00 -31.56 21.02
C PHE A 62 -13.05 -32.46 20.23
N SER A 63 -12.59 -33.52 20.89
CA SER A 63 -11.83 -34.62 20.31
C SER A 63 -12.78 -35.59 19.62
N LYS A 64 -12.41 -36.04 18.41
CA LYS A 64 -12.81 -37.36 17.90
C LYS A 64 -11.74 -37.88 16.94
N ILE A 65 -11.19 -39.02 17.34
CA ILE A 65 -10.22 -39.86 16.65
C ILE A 65 -11.00 -40.80 15.72
N THR A 66 -10.58 -40.93 14.45
CA THR A 66 -10.71 -42.19 13.71
C THR A 66 -9.61 -42.29 12.64
N ASN A 67 -8.90 -43.42 12.67
CA ASN A 67 -7.84 -43.83 11.74
C ASN A 67 -8.41 -44.32 10.40
N ALA A 68 -7.70 -44.05 9.29
CA ALA A 68 -7.85 -44.74 8.01
C ALA A 68 -6.47 -44.91 7.34
N PRO A 69 -6.22 -45.99 6.57
CA PRO A 69 -4.88 -46.50 6.23
C PRO A 69 -4.25 -45.79 5.01
N PRO A 70 -2.92 -45.92 4.78
CA PRO A 70 -2.20 -45.17 3.76
C PRO A 70 -2.39 -45.79 2.38
N LYS A 71 -2.57 -44.95 1.36
CA LYS A 71 -2.50 -45.35 -0.05
C LYS A 71 -1.37 -44.60 -0.74
N GLU A 72 -0.41 -45.41 -1.19
CA GLU A 72 0.43 -45.34 -2.38
C GLU A 72 1.03 -43.98 -2.78
N GLU A 73 2.36 -43.96 -2.69
CA GLU A 73 3.28 -42.95 -3.19
C GLU A 73 3.12 -42.76 -4.70
N CYS A 74 2.83 -41.52 -5.12
CA CYS A 74 3.13 -41.03 -6.45
C CYS A 74 4.23 -39.98 -6.30
N GLU A 75 5.34 -40.19 -7.00
CA GLU A 75 6.51 -39.31 -7.04
C GLU A 75 6.10 -37.88 -7.44
N ALA A 76 6.00 -37.01 -6.45
CA ALA A 76 5.81 -35.58 -6.66
C ALA A 76 7.13 -34.99 -7.16
N LYS A 77 7.13 -34.51 -8.41
CA LYS A 77 8.14 -33.59 -8.93
C LYS A 77 8.35 -32.48 -7.88
N GLY A 78 9.58 -32.32 -7.43
CA GLY A 78 9.93 -31.36 -6.37
C GLY A 78 9.46 -29.95 -6.72
N GLU A 79 8.32 -29.57 -6.17
CA GLU A 79 7.81 -28.22 -6.20
C GLU A 79 8.72 -27.42 -5.26
N ILE A 80 9.61 -26.60 -5.83
CA ILE A 80 10.36 -25.61 -5.06
C ILE A 80 9.32 -24.60 -4.58
N THR A 81 8.72 -24.85 -3.43
CA THR A 81 7.82 -23.88 -2.79
C THR A 81 8.69 -22.74 -2.29
N THR A 82 8.90 -21.71 -3.11
CA THR A 82 9.54 -20.48 -2.67
C THR A 82 8.75 -19.95 -1.47
N ARG A 83 9.41 -19.77 -0.32
CA ARG A 83 8.74 -19.23 0.87
C ARG A 83 8.10 -17.88 0.51
N ARG A 84 6.86 -17.67 0.93
CA ARG A 84 6.20 -16.36 0.79
C ARG A 84 7.02 -15.31 1.53
N LYS A 85 7.25 -14.16 0.89
CA LYS A 85 8.04 -13.08 1.48
C LYS A 85 7.23 -12.27 2.48
N LYS A 86 7.89 -11.74 3.50
CA LYS A 86 7.29 -10.92 4.54
C LYS A 86 7.40 -9.45 4.15
N LEU A 87 6.26 -8.76 4.04
CA LEU A 87 6.17 -7.41 3.49
C LEU A 87 5.74 -6.42 4.58
N ALA A 88 6.37 -5.24 4.59
CA ALA A 88 5.88 -4.06 5.30
C ALA A 88 5.44 -3.01 4.29
N VAL A 89 4.26 -2.39 4.52
CA VAL A 89 3.73 -1.36 3.62
C VAL A 89 3.70 -0.02 4.34
N PHE A 90 4.18 1.04 3.69
CA PHE A 90 4.25 2.39 4.24
C PHE A 90 3.25 3.29 3.52
N VAL A 91 2.41 4.01 4.27
CA VAL A 91 1.36 4.88 3.71
C VAL A 91 1.23 6.21 4.47
N SER A 92 0.71 7.24 3.80
CA SER A 92 0.36 8.52 4.44
C SER A 92 -1.07 9.00 4.14
N GLY A 93 -1.87 8.19 3.46
CA GLY A 93 -3.15 8.61 2.87
C GLY A 93 -4.14 7.46 2.66
N GLY A 94 -4.89 7.50 1.55
CA GLY A 94 -5.99 6.57 1.29
C GLY A 94 -5.59 5.10 1.15
N GLY A 95 -4.34 4.80 0.82
CA GLY A 95 -3.82 3.42 0.82
C GLY A 95 -4.38 2.52 -0.29
N SER A 96 -4.79 3.06 -1.44
CA SER A 96 -5.34 2.26 -2.55
C SER A 96 -4.31 1.28 -3.13
N ASN A 97 -3.04 1.69 -3.30
CA ASN A 97 -1.94 0.78 -3.66
C ASN A 97 -1.73 -0.33 -2.62
N PHE A 98 -1.72 0.02 -1.33
CA PHE A 98 -1.65 -0.94 -0.24
C PHE A 98 -2.79 -1.97 -0.32
N ARG A 99 -4.02 -1.51 -0.52
CA ARG A 99 -5.19 -2.37 -0.68
C ARG A 99 -5.04 -3.32 -1.87
N SER A 100 -4.59 -2.83 -3.02
CA SER A 100 -4.39 -3.67 -4.22
C SER A 100 -3.35 -4.77 -3.98
N ILE A 101 -2.24 -4.45 -3.30
CA ILE A 101 -1.20 -5.43 -2.92
C ILE A 101 -1.76 -6.44 -1.90
N HIS A 102 -2.49 -5.98 -0.88
CA HIS A 102 -3.09 -6.86 0.12
C HIS A 102 -4.11 -7.82 -0.51
N GLU A 103 -4.98 -7.31 -1.38
CA GLU A 103 -5.97 -8.12 -2.09
C GLU A 103 -5.32 -9.15 -3.03
N ALA A 104 -4.18 -8.83 -3.66
CA ALA A 104 -3.43 -9.78 -4.46
C ALA A 104 -2.76 -10.87 -3.60
N SER A 105 -2.21 -10.47 -2.44
CA SER A 105 -1.60 -11.37 -1.46
C SER A 105 -2.59 -12.43 -0.97
N ILE A 106 -3.79 -12.02 -0.53
CA ILE A 106 -4.83 -12.94 -0.02
C ILE A 106 -5.42 -13.85 -1.10
N LYS A 107 -5.44 -13.39 -2.35
CA LYS A 107 -5.91 -14.19 -3.51
C LYS A 107 -4.89 -15.21 -3.98
N GLY A 108 -3.65 -15.15 -3.47
CA GLY A 108 -2.55 -16.02 -3.90
C GLY A 108 -1.92 -15.62 -5.23
N SER A 109 -2.31 -14.48 -5.83
CA SER A 109 -1.68 -13.96 -7.06
C SER A 109 -0.41 -13.15 -6.79
N LEU A 110 -0.03 -12.99 -5.52
CA LEU A 110 1.20 -12.35 -5.08
C LEU A 110 1.86 -13.23 -4.00
N HIS A 111 3.13 -13.58 -4.18
CA HIS A 111 3.89 -14.52 -3.33
C HIS A 111 4.49 -13.88 -2.06
N GLY A 112 3.72 -13.02 -1.38
CA GLY A 112 4.17 -12.32 -0.18
C GLY A 112 3.02 -11.93 0.74
N ASP A 113 3.30 -11.85 2.03
CA ASP A 113 2.34 -11.60 3.11
C ASP A 113 2.61 -10.25 3.76
N ILE A 114 1.57 -9.43 3.89
CA ILE A 114 1.69 -8.13 4.55
C ILE A 114 1.59 -8.32 6.05
N LEU A 115 2.69 -8.09 6.76
CA LEU A 115 2.76 -8.30 8.20
C LEU A 115 2.50 -7.04 9.02
N VAL A 116 2.79 -5.87 8.44
CA VAL A 116 2.70 -4.61 9.18
C VAL A 116 2.49 -3.43 8.24
N LEU A 117 1.66 -2.49 8.66
CA LEU A 117 1.50 -1.19 8.05
C LEU A 117 2.27 -0.15 8.86
N VAL A 118 3.04 0.70 8.20
CA VAL A 118 3.71 1.85 8.80
C VAL A 118 3.07 3.13 8.26
N THR A 119 2.75 4.08 9.13
CA THR A 119 2.14 5.34 8.71
C THR A 119 2.57 6.50 9.59
N ASN A 120 2.65 7.69 9.00
CA ASN A 120 2.80 8.94 9.75
C ASN A 120 1.46 9.63 10.04
N LYS A 121 0.33 8.96 9.74
CA LYS A 121 -1.03 9.44 9.99
C LYS A 121 -1.90 8.24 10.40
N ILE A 122 -2.06 8.03 11.69
CA ILE A 122 -2.78 6.86 12.21
C ILE A 122 -4.26 6.84 11.82
N GLU A 123 -4.85 8.00 11.51
CA GLU A 123 -6.26 8.12 11.07
C GLU A 123 -6.43 8.17 9.54
N CYS A 124 -5.42 7.81 8.75
CA CYS A 124 -5.57 7.76 7.30
C CYS A 124 -6.35 6.51 6.84
N GLY A 125 -6.94 6.57 5.63
CA GLY A 125 -7.72 5.46 5.07
C GLY A 125 -6.94 4.15 4.94
N GLY A 126 -5.62 4.20 4.69
CA GLY A 126 -4.78 3.00 4.72
C GLY A 126 -4.69 2.36 6.10
N ALA A 127 -4.61 3.16 7.16
CA ALA A 127 -4.62 2.67 8.53
C ALA A 127 -5.98 2.08 8.93
N GLU A 128 -7.08 2.73 8.54
CA GLU A 128 -8.43 2.18 8.71
C GLU A 128 -8.56 0.80 8.03
N TYR A 129 -8.11 0.69 6.79
CA TYR A 129 -8.12 -0.58 6.06
C TYR A 129 -7.29 -1.66 6.79
N ALA A 130 -6.09 -1.33 7.28
CA ALA A 130 -5.26 -2.27 8.02
C ALA A 130 -5.95 -2.76 9.31
N ARG A 131 -6.58 -1.86 10.09
CA ARG A 131 -7.35 -2.25 11.30
C ARG A 131 -8.47 -3.22 10.95
N ASN A 132 -9.22 -2.94 9.88
CA ASN A 132 -10.33 -3.78 9.44
C ASN A 132 -9.89 -5.18 8.97
N ASN A 133 -8.63 -5.34 8.57
CA ASN A 133 -8.05 -6.61 8.13
C ASN A 133 -7.10 -7.25 9.17
N GLY A 134 -7.04 -6.70 10.39
CA GLY A 134 -6.20 -7.23 11.47
C GLY A 134 -4.69 -7.07 11.24
N ILE A 135 -4.27 -6.14 10.38
CA ILE A 135 -2.86 -5.87 10.11
C ILE A 135 -2.32 -4.89 11.16
N PRO A 136 -1.26 -5.26 11.92
CA PRO A 136 -0.62 -4.37 12.88
C PRO A 136 -0.20 -3.03 12.28
N ILE A 137 -0.30 -1.95 13.06
CA ILE A 137 0.05 -0.60 12.62
C ILE A 137 1.13 0.00 13.51
N ILE A 138 2.14 0.56 12.87
CA ILE A 138 3.24 1.31 13.50
C ILE A 138 3.12 2.78 13.09
N SER A 139 3.20 3.68 14.07
CA SER A 139 3.36 5.11 13.82
C SER A 139 4.84 5.46 13.57
N PHE A 140 5.15 6.09 12.44
CA PHE A 140 6.49 6.58 12.11
C PHE A 140 6.42 7.75 11.11
N PRO A 141 7.24 8.80 11.24
CA PRO A 141 8.27 9.00 12.26
C PRO A 141 7.72 9.57 13.57
N LYS A 142 8.48 9.43 14.65
CA LYS A 142 8.27 10.22 15.88
C LYS A 142 8.44 11.71 15.55
N THR A 143 7.36 12.48 15.57
CA THR A 143 7.42 13.94 15.40
C THR A 143 7.68 14.61 16.75
N LYS A 144 8.15 15.86 16.75
CA LYS A 144 8.43 16.59 18.00
C LYS A 144 7.17 16.86 18.83
N ASP A 145 6.02 16.95 18.15
CA ASP A 145 4.74 17.34 18.72
C ASP A 145 3.85 16.12 19.05
N GLU A 146 4.22 14.92 18.59
CA GLU A 146 3.47 13.68 18.84
C GLU A 146 4.29 12.78 19.78
N SER A 147 3.69 12.41 20.90
CA SER A 147 4.28 11.44 21.85
C SER A 147 4.35 10.02 21.27
N VAL A 148 3.67 9.77 20.15
CA VAL A 148 3.47 8.45 19.54
C VAL A 148 4.27 8.35 18.24
N GLY A 149 5.20 7.39 18.20
CA GLY A 149 5.96 7.08 17.00
C GLY A 149 7.35 6.56 17.29
N LEU A 150 7.92 5.84 16.33
CA LEU A 150 9.26 5.28 16.43
C LEU A 150 10.34 6.23 15.88
N SER A 151 11.52 6.20 16.48
CA SER A 151 12.76 6.67 15.84
C SER A 151 13.19 5.73 14.71
N PRO A 152 14.08 6.16 13.79
CA PRO A 152 14.61 5.30 12.73
C PRO A 152 15.18 3.97 13.24
N SER A 153 15.98 3.99 14.30
CA SER A 153 16.59 2.78 14.87
C SER A 153 15.55 1.84 15.49
N GLU A 154 14.56 2.38 16.20
CA GLU A 154 13.45 1.57 16.75
C GLU A 154 12.61 0.95 15.63
N LEU A 155 12.37 1.69 14.55
CA LEU A 155 11.65 1.18 13.38
C LEU A 155 12.41 0.01 12.75
N VAL A 156 13.73 0.14 12.53
CA VAL A 156 14.56 -0.94 11.99
C VAL A 156 14.47 -2.19 12.85
N ASN A 157 14.63 -2.06 14.18
CA ASN A 157 14.55 -3.18 15.11
C ASN A 157 13.16 -3.84 15.10
N THR A 158 12.11 -3.02 15.06
CA THR A 158 10.73 -3.51 15.00
C THR A 158 10.50 -4.31 13.73
N LEU A 159 10.86 -3.77 12.55
CA LEU A 159 10.68 -4.47 11.27
C LEU A 159 11.51 -5.75 11.17
N ARG A 160 12.70 -5.79 11.77
CA ARG A 160 13.50 -7.02 11.92
C ARG A 160 12.81 -8.05 12.80
N GLY A 161 12.14 -7.62 13.87
CA GLY A 161 11.30 -8.50 14.69
C GLY A 161 10.14 -9.12 13.90
N PHE A 162 9.57 -8.38 12.96
CA PHE A 162 8.61 -8.92 11.99
C PHE A 162 9.25 -9.77 10.89
N GLU A 163 10.58 -9.89 10.85
CA GLU A 163 11.36 -10.55 9.79
C GLU A 163 10.97 -10.06 8.38
N VAL A 164 10.75 -8.75 8.24
CA VAL A 164 10.38 -8.15 6.94
C VAL A 164 11.51 -8.40 5.93
N ASP A 165 11.15 -8.93 4.75
CA ASP A 165 12.05 -9.09 3.62
C ASP A 165 12.07 -7.82 2.74
N PHE A 166 10.89 -7.20 2.53
CA PHE A 166 10.73 -6.02 1.66
C PHE A 166 9.81 -4.95 2.25
N ILE A 167 10.17 -3.69 2.01
CA ILE A 167 9.41 -2.49 2.38
C ILE A 167 8.83 -1.86 1.11
N LEU A 168 7.52 -1.61 1.13
CA LEU A 168 6.78 -1.07 0.00
C LEU A 168 6.22 0.30 0.35
N LEU A 169 6.75 1.36 -0.24
CA LEU A 169 6.20 2.71 -0.10
C LEU A 169 5.01 2.87 -1.06
N ALA A 170 3.82 2.99 -0.50
CA ALA A 170 2.55 3.06 -1.22
C ALA A 170 1.87 4.40 -0.95
N GLY A 171 2.54 5.49 -1.35
CA GLY A 171 2.13 6.86 -1.04
C GLY A 171 2.58 7.34 0.34
N PHE A 172 3.78 6.95 0.76
CA PHE A 172 4.43 7.46 1.96
C PHE A 172 5.14 8.78 1.66
N LEU A 173 4.86 9.83 2.43
CA LEU A 173 5.24 11.21 2.12
C LEU A 173 6.43 11.74 2.94
N LYS A 174 7.12 10.88 3.68
CA LYS A 174 8.30 11.26 4.47
C LYS A 174 9.55 10.64 3.83
N LEU A 175 10.66 11.37 3.90
CA LEU A 175 11.95 10.84 3.48
C LEU A 175 12.29 9.62 4.31
N ILE A 176 12.78 8.57 3.65
CA ILE A 176 13.24 7.37 4.34
C ILE A 176 14.59 7.67 5.00
N PRO A 177 14.74 7.37 6.31
CA PRO A 177 15.98 7.62 7.01
C PRO A 177 17.09 6.67 6.53
N VAL A 178 18.33 7.14 6.57
CA VAL A 178 19.52 6.40 6.09
C VAL A 178 19.70 5.07 6.82
N GLU A 179 19.31 4.99 8.09
CA GLU A 179 19.35 3.77 8.89
C GLU A 179 18.49 2.67 8.27
N LEU A 180 17.32 3.02 7.74
CA LEU A 180 16.42 2.07 7.10
C LEU A 180 16.96 1.63 5.74
N ILE A 181 17.48 2.57 4.94
CA ILE A 181 18.10 2.29 3.63
C ILE A 181 19.28 1.33 3.79
N ARG A 182 20.14 1.56 4.79
CA ARG A 182 21.29 0.69 5.08
C ARG A 182 20.89 -0.68 5.60
N ALA A 183 19.81 -0.76 6.37
CA ALA A 183 19.30 -2.03 6.90
C ALA A 183 18.56 -2.87 5.85
N TYR A 184 17.94 -2.23 4.84
CA TYR A 184 17.13 -2.85 3.78
C TYR A 184 17.68 -2.52 2.39
N GLN A 185 18.96 -2.82 2.16
CA GLN A 185 19.60 -2.54 0.88
C GLN A 185 18.93 -3.31 -0.25
N ARG A 186 18.52 -2.60 -1.30
CA ARG A 186 17.76 -3.17 -2.44
C ARG A 186 16.47 -3.90 -2.02
N SER A 187 15.93 -3.54 -0.86
CA SER A 187 14.70 -4.14 -0.30
C SER A 187 13.61 -3.12 -0.01
N ILE A 188 13.77 -1.88 -0.50
CA ILE A 188 12.76 -0.83 -0.38
C ILE A 188 12.35 -0.40 -1.79
N LEU A 189 11.06 -0.55 -2.10
CA LEU A 189 10.46 -0.11 -3.35
C LEU A 189 9.54 1.09 -3.10
N ASN A 190 9.50 2.01 -4.05
CA ASN A 190 8.52 3.09 -4.10
C ASN A 190 7.82 3.10 -5.44
N ILE A 191 6.54 3.49 -5.43
CA ILE A 191 5.81 3.83 -6.65
C ILE A 191 5.59 5.34 -6.70
N HIS A 192 6.01 5.95 -7.81
CA HIS A 192 5.89 7.37 -8.06
C HIS A 192 4.99 7.64 -9.27
N PRO A 193 4.02 8.59 -9.20
CA PRO A 193 2.98 8.75 -10.23
C PRO A 193 3.41 9.61 -11.43
N SER A 194 4.65 9.44 -11.89
CA SER A 194 5.16 9.97 -13.17
C SER A 194 6.22 9.06 -13.77
N LEU A 195 6.52 9.27 -15.06
CA LEU A 195 7.63 8.61 -15.75
C LEU A 195 8.96 9.26 -15.32
N LEU A 196 9.56 8.76 -14.24
CA LEU A 196 10.86 9.22 -13.76
C LEU A 196 11.92 9.14 -14.88
N PRO A 197 12.89 10.07 -14.92
CA PRO A 197 13.15 11.12 -13.92
C PRO A 197 12.23 12.35 -14.00
N ALA A 198 11.30 12.41 -14.96
CA ALA A 198 10.41 13.56 -15.11
C ALA A 198 9.42 13.66 -13.94
N PHE A 199 9.21 14.88 -13.43
CA PHE A 199 8.29 15.18 -12.32
C PHE A 199 8.56 14.34 -11.06
N GLY A 200 9.82 13.95 -10.83
CA GLY A 200 10.29 13.31 -9.60
C GLY A 200 10.99 14.28 -8.66
N GLY A 201 11.23 13.83 -7.43
CA GLY A 201 12.01 14.54 -6.44
C GLY A 201 11.15 15.32 -5.45
N LYS A 202 11.84 16.14 -4.64
CA LYS A 202 11.17 16.89 -3.57
C LYS A 202 10.07 17.79 -4.14
N CYS A 203 8.92 17.81 -3.47
CA CYS A 203 7.69 18.54 -3.82
C CYS A 203 6.80 17.92 -4.91
N TYR A 204 7.25 16.87 -5.60
CA TYR A 204 6.41 16.11 -6.52
C TYR A 204 5.80 14.91 -5.80
N TYR A 205 4.59 15.09 -5.26
CA TYR A 205 3.85 14.00 -4.62
C TYR A 205 2.34 14.18 -4.75
N GLY A 206 1.61 13.06 -4.81
CA GLY A 206 0.16 13.05 -4.96
C GLY A 206 -0.29 13.93 -6.13
N MET A 207 -1.34 14.74 -5.90
CA MET A 207 -1.93 15.59 -6.95
C MET A 207 -0.97 16.65 -7.53
N LYS A 208 0.12 16.99 -6.82
CA LYS A 208 1.11 17.95 -7.35
C LYS A 208 1.80 17.44 -8.60
N VAL A 209 1.99 16.12 -8.71
CA VAL A 209 2.61 15.48 -9.88
C VAL A 209 1.73 15.66 -11.11
N HIS A 210 0.47 15.22 -11.03
CA HIS A 210 -0.47 15.31 -12.16
C HIS A 210 -0.72 16.77 -12.58
N LYS A 211 -0.83 17.70 -11.63
CA LYS A 211 -0.93 19.14 -11.94
C LYS A 211 0.28 19.65 -12.72
N ALA A 212 1.49 19.24 -12.33
CA ALA A 212 2.70 19.62 -13.06
C ALA A 212 2.78 19.00 -14.45
N VAL A 213 2.35 17.74 -14.60
CA VAL A 213 2.28 17.07 -15.91
C VAL A 213 1.33 17.82 -16.84
N ILE A 214 0.10 18.12 -16.41
CA ILE A 214 -0.88 18.88 -17.20
C ILE A 214 -0.31 20.27 -17.56
N ALA A 215 0.24 20.99 -16.58
CA ALA A 215 0.80 22.32 -16.80
C ALA A 215 1.99 22.33 -17.78
N SER A 216 2.76 21.24 -17.86
CA SER A 216 3.90 21.12 -18.77
C SER A 216 3.51 20.90 -20.24
N GLY A 217 2.28 20.47 -20.52
CA GLY A 217 1.85 20.08 -21.86
C GLY A 217 2.34 18.69 -22.31
N ALA A 218 2.90 17.88 -21.40
CA ALA A 218 3.31 16.51 -21.71
C ALA A 218 2.13 15.67 -22.24
N ARG A 219 2.43 14.80 -23.23
CA ARG A 219 1.44 13.90 -23.85
C ARG A 219 1.42 12.49 -23.26
N PHE A 220 2.38 12.21 -22.39
CA PHE A 220 2.53 10.93 -21.72
C PHE A 220 2.89 11.17 -20.25
N SER A 221 2.39 10.28 -19.40
CA SER A 221 2.67 10.17 -17.98
C SER A 221 2.61 8.68 -17.60
N GLY A 222 2.39 8.37 -16.33
CA GLY A 222 2.23 7.01 -15.84
C GLY A 222 3.11 6.72 -14.64
N PRO A 223 2.97 5.55 -14.01
CA PRO A 223 3.71 5.24 -12.80
C PRO A 223 5.12 4.69 -13.06
N THR A 224 6.01 4.94 -12.11
CA THR A 224 7.33 4.31 -12.02
C THR A 224 7.48 3.58 -10.69
N VAL A 225 7.88 2.31 -10.73
CA VAL A 225 8.38 1.60 -9.55
C VAL A 225 9.90 1.62 -9.57
N HIS A 226 10.52 2.01 -8.46
CA HIS A 226 11.96 2.11 -8.34
C HIS A 226 12.44 1.70 -6.94
N PHE A 227 13.70 1.31 -6.85
CA PHE A 227 14.36 1.13 -5.55
C PHE A 227 14.57 2.48 -4.87
N VAL A 228 14.42 2.53 -3.57
CA VAL A 228 14.63 3.75 -2.78
C VAL A 228 16.10 3.90 -2.41
N ASP A 229 16.62 5.12 -2.52
CA ASP A 229 17.92 5.54 -2.02
C ASP A 229 17.76 6.74 -1.05
N GLU A 230 18.86 7.43 -0.72
CA GLU A 230 18.87 8.55 0.23
C GLU A 230 18.17 9.82 -0.29
N HIS A 231 17.83 9.88 -1.57
CA HIS A 231 17.18 11.03 -2.21
C HIS A 231 15.81 10.64 -2.77
N TYR A 232 14.95 11.65 -2.93
CA TYR A 232 13.61 11.43 -3.49
C TYR A 232 13.71 11.05 -4.96
N ASP A 233 13.16 9.88 -5.30
CA ASP A 233 12.88 9.43 -6.66
C ASP A 233 14.10 9.34 -7.60
N THR A 234 15.31 9.18 -7.05
CA THR A 234 16.55 9.01 -7.84
C THR A 234 17.05 7.58 -7.93
N GLY A 235 16.50 6.68 -7.12
CA GLY A 235 16.96 5.29 -7.10
C GLY A 235 16.62 4.55 -8.39
N ARG A 236 17.24 3.38 -8.56
CA ARG A 236 17.18 2.63 -9.83
C ARG A 236 15.74 2.27 -10.18
N ILE A 237 15.30 2.74 -11.35
CA ILE A 237 14.01 2.40 -11.93
C ILE A 237 13.97 0.90 -12.21
N LEU A 238 12.88 0.26 -11.79
CA LEU A 238 12.65 -1.16 -11.99
C LEU A 238 11.58 -1.40 -13.07
N ALA A 239 10.49 -0.63 -13.07
CA ALA A 239 9.45 -0.77 -14.08
C ALA A 239 8.65 0.52 -14.26
N GLN A 240 8.08 0.71 -15.45
CA GLN A 240 7.21 1.83 -15.79
C GLN A 240 6.01 1.37 -16.63
N ARG A 241 4.92 2.13 -16.57
CA ARG A 241 3.78 2.00 -17.51
C ARG A 241 3.46 3.37 -18.09
N VAL A 242 3.26 3.44 -19.40
CA VAL A 242 2.93 4.69 -20.10
C VAL A 242 1.42 4.88 -20.11
N VAL A 243 0.99 6.08 -19.74
CA VAL A 243 -0.40 6.52 -19.75
C VAL A 243 -0.50 7.77 -20.63
N PRO A 244 -1.39 7.80 -21.64
CA PRO A 244 -1.58 9.00 -22.45
C PRO A 244 -2.22 10.12 -21.63
N VAL A 245 -1.80 11.36 -21.88
CA VAL A 245 -2.44 12.58 -21.39
C VAL A 245 -3.33 13.13 -22.51
N LEU A 246 -4.64 13.09 -22.31
CA LEU A 246 -5.61 13.52 -23.30
C LEU A 246 -5.68 15.05 -23.35
N ALA A 247 -6.10 15.58 -24.50
CA ALA A 247 -6.09 17.03 -24.75
C ALA A 247 -6.89 17.86 -23.73
N ASN A 248 -7.96 17.27 -23.17
CA ASN A 248 -8.88 17.93 -22.26
C ASN A 248 -8.82 17.35 -20.83
N ASP A 249 -7.77 16.60 -20.50
CA ASP A 249 -7.63 16.03 -19.16
C ASP A 249 -7.54 17.14 -18.10
N THR A 250 -8.28 16.98 -17.01
CA THR A 250 -7.93 17.61 -15.74
C THR A 250 -6.81 16.81 -15.05
N ALA A 251 -6.19 17.40 -14.01
CA ALA A 251 -5.20 16.67 -13.21
C ALA A 251 -5.84 15.45 -12.51
N GLU A 252 -7.10 15.55 -12.14
CA GLU A 252 -7.90 14.49 -11.53
C GLU A 252 -8.19 13.35 -12.51
N ASP A 253 -8.53 13.65 -13.77
CA ASP A 253 -8.73 12.64 -14.82
C ASP A 253 -7.44 11.86 -15.09
N LEU A 254 -6.33 12.58 -15.22
CA LEU A 254 -5.01 11.97 -15.38
C LEU A 254 -4.64 11.13 -14.16
N ALA A 255 -4.85 11.64 -12.95
CA ALA A 255 -4.57 10.92 -11.71
C ALA A 255 -5.34 9.61 -11.62
N ALA A 256 -6.64 9.62 -11.96
CA ALA A 256 -7.48 8.42 -11.95
C ALA A 256 -6.97 7.38 -12.96
N ARG A 257 -6.53 7.81 -14.15
CA ARG A 257 -5.98 6.92 -15.17
C ARG A 257 -4.62 6.33 -14.77
N VAL A 258 -3.73 7.15 -14.21
CA VAL A 258 -2.42 6.72 -13.71
C VAL A 258 -2.58 5.74 -12.55
N LEU A 259 -3.54 5.98 -11.65
CA LEU A 259 -3.78 5.13 -10.48
C LEU A 259 -4.18 3.68 -10.84
N ILE A 260 -4.91 3.48 -11.94
CA ILE A 260 -5.24 2.13 -12.43
C ILE A 260 -3.95 1.37 -12.79
N GLU A 261 -3.04 2.02 -13.48
CA GLU A 261 -1.75 1.43 -13.85
C GLU A 261 -0.81 1.30 -12.65
N GLU A 262 -0.91 2.19 -11.65
CA GLU A 262 -0.17 2.03 -10.38
C GLU A 262 -0.54 0.71 -9.70
N HIS A 263 -1.84 0.43 -9.56
CA HIS A 263 -2.33 -0.77 -8.88
C HIS A 263 -1.84 -2.04 -9.58
N ARG A 264 -1.86 -2.05 -10.91
CA ARG A 264 -1.40 -3.19 -11.72
C ARG A 264 0.12 -3.35 -11.62
N LEU A 265 0.85 -2.30 -11.94
CA LEU A 265 2.32 -2.31 -12.00
C LEU A 265 2.91 -2.66 -10.63
N TYR A 266 2.38 -2.10 -9.55
CA TYR A 266 2.98 -2.34 -8.24
C TYR A 266 2.78 -3.79 -7.80
N VAL A 267 1.59 -4.38 -8.02
CA VAL A 267 1.34 -5.80 -7.73
C VAL A 267 2.26 -6.70 -8.55
N GLU A 268 2.41 -6.43 -9.85
CA GLU A 268 3.28 -7.19 -10.76
C GLU A 268 4.75 -7.17 -10.29
N VAL A 269 5.26 -5.98 -9.95
CA VAL A 269 6.65 -5.82 -9.49
C VAL A 269 6.87 -6.43 -8.11
N VAL A 270 5.91 -6.32 -7.20
CA VAL A 270 6.02 -6.92 -5.86
C VAL A 270 5.97 -8.44 -5.95
N ASP A 271 5.14 -9.02 -6.82
CA ASP A 271 5.17 -10.46 -7.05
C ASP A 271 6.51 -10.89 -7.64
N ALA A 272 7.07 -10.13 -8.59
CA ALA A 272 8.39 -10.41 -9.17
C ALA A 272 9.54 -10.39 -8.15
N ILE A 273 9.54 -9.44 -7.22
CA ILE A 273 10.56 -9.41 -6.16
C ILE A 273 10.34 -10.54 -5.15
N CYS A 274 9.08 -10.94 -4.91
CA CYS A 274 8.78 -12.06 -4.04
C CYS A 274 9.22 -13.41 -4.61
N GLU A 275 9.10 -13.59 -5.92
CA GLU A 275 9.55 -14.77 -6.67
C GLU A 275 11.05 -14.74 -7.03
N GLU A 276 11.81 -13.77 -6.50
CA GLU A 276 13.26 -13.63 -6.74
C GLU A 276 13.63 -13.48 -8.22
N ARG A 277 12.75 -12.86 -9.02
CA ARG A 277 12.96 -12.65 -10.47
C ARG A 277 13.74 -11.39 -10.82
N ILE A 278 14.24 -10.64 -9.84
CA ILE A 278 15.00 -9.42 -10.08
C ILE A 278 16.48 -9.76 -10.32
N VAL A 279 16.95 -9.48 -11.52
CA VAL A 279 18.35 -9.69 -11.92
C VAL A 279 19.04 -8.34 -12.08
N TRP A 280 20.27 -8.22 -11.60
CA TRP A 280 21.06 -7.00 -11.73
C TRP A 280 22.08 -7.18 -12.85
N ARG A 281 22.06 -6.26 -13.82
CA ARG A 281 23.14 -6.12 -14.81
C ARG A 281 24.42 -5.63 -14.13
N GLU A 282 25.55 -5.81 -14.79
CA GLU A 282 26.87 -5.36 -14.28
C GLU A 282 26.92 -3.85 -14.04
N ASP A 283 26.19 -3.06 -14.84
CA ASP A 283 26.07 -1.59 -14.70
C ASP A 283 25.10 -1.15 -13.57
N GLY A 284 24.52 -2.11 -12.84
CA GLY A 284 23.62 -1.85 -11.73
C GLY A 284 22.18 -1.51 -12.15
N VAL A 285 21.79 -1.79 -13.40
CA VAL A 285 20.39 -1.69 -13.84
C VAL A 285 19.63 -2.98 -13.45
N PRO A 286 18.53 -2.90 -12.69
CA PRO A 286 17.72 -4.06 -12.37
C PRO A 286 16.79 -4.41 -13.54
N LEU A 287 16.54 -5.70 -13.73
CA LEU A 287 15.65 -6.26 -14.73
C LEU A 287 14.69 -7.24 -14.08
N ILE A 288 13.46 -7.33 -14.59
CA ILE A 288 12.51 -8.37 -14.19
C ILE A 288 12.62 -9.52 -15.18
N ARG A 289 13.01 -10.71 -14.72
CA ARG A 289 13.01 -11.93 -15.54
C ARG A 289 11.57 -12.40 -15.78
N SER A 290 11.25 -12.76 -17.02
CA SER A 290 9.93 -13.31 -17.41
C SER A 290 9.66 -14.64 -16.70
N LYS A 291 8.36 -14.92 -16.48
CA LYS A 291 7.90 -16.21 -15.95
C LYS A 291 7.90 -17.30 -17.03
N GLU A 292 7.57 -16.95 -18.27
CA GLU A 292 7.44 -17.89 -19.38
C GLU A 292 8.80 -18.27 -19.98
N ASN A 293 9.70 -17.30 -20.10
CA ASN A 293 11.03 -17.51 -20.69
C ASN A 293 12.11 -16.88 -19.79
N PRO A 294 12.91 -17.70 -19.08
CA PRO A 294 13.97 -17.21 -18.19
C PRO A 294 15.06 -16.37 -18.88
N ASN A 295 15.14 -16.41 -20.22
CA ASN A 295 16.07 -15.61 -21.01
C ASN A 295 15.49 -14.24 -21.42
N ASP A 296 14.20 -14.00 -21.19
CA ASP A 296 13.52 -12.75 -21.51
C ASP A 296 13.40 -11.87 -20.26
N PHE A 297 13.52 -10.57 -20.48
CA PHE A 297 13.47 -9.54 -19.44
C PHE A 297 12.49 -8.44 -19.81
N SER A 298 11.79 -7.90 -18.83
CA SER A 298 10.88 -6.75 -18.93
C SER A 298 11.34 -5.59 -18.08
#